data_AF-A0A929PV00-F1
#
_entry.id   AF-A0A929PV00-F1
#
_cell.length_a   1.000
_cell.length_b   1.000
_cell.length_c   1.000
_cell.angle_alpha   90.00
_cell.angle_beta   90.00
_cell.angle_gamma   90.00
#
_symmetry.space_group_name_H-M   'P 1'
#
loop_
_entity.id
_entity.type
_entity.pdbx_description
1 polymer ?
#
loop_
_entity_poly.entity_id
_entity_poly.type
_entity_poly.pdbx_seq_one_letter_code
_entity_poly.pdbx_strand_id
1 'polypeptide(L)'
;MKRIFVLMVLILALGETSFAQDKLDKVPPMVLGNFTDDYGIKYAISDTLWQQLPRTKFHIIRWNVAQQYLIAKNDEANPGDRGLYTRIDFMHFDGMDPWKWGYCLTAYNAKSDKDAEAVAAADRANPKKGCGGYPFSRMKVNENGRTK
;
A
#
# COMPACT_ATOMS: atom_id res chain seq x y z
N MET A 1 5.92 -66.77 33.97
CA MET A 1 5.11 -65.57 34.29
C MET A 1 5.66 -64.41 33.46
N LYS A 2 4.79 -63.83 32.62
CA LYS A 2 5.03 -62.69 31.71
C LYS A 2 5.75 -61.55 32.41
N ARG A 3 6.79 -60.96 31.80
CA ARG A 3 6.95 -59.49 31.66
C ARG A 3 7.71 -59.13 30.38
N ILE A 4 7.03 -58.30 29.60
CA ILE A 4 7.38 -57.66 28.33
C ILE A 4 8.31 -56.49 28.62
N PHE A 5 9.31 -56.23 27.77
CA PHE A 5 9.79 -54.87 27.50
C PHE A 5 10.24 -54.76 26.04
N VAL A 6 9.31 -54.36 25.18
CA VAL A 6 9.58 -53.88 23.82
C VAL A 6 9.91 -52.40 23.97
N LEU A 7 11.15 -51.99 23.72
CA LEU A 7 11.52 -50.57 23.64
C LEU A 7 11.40 -50.15 22.17
N MET A 8 10.28 -49.54 21.84
CA MET A 8 10.02 -48.93 20.53
C MET A 8 10.57 -47.51 20.56
N VAL A 9 11.70 -47.25 19.89
CA VAL A 9 12.28 -45.91 19.77
C VAL A 9 11.53 -45.17 18.66
N LEU A 10 10.63 -44.27 19.07
CA LEU A 10 9.91 -43.35 18.19
C LEU A 10 10.78 -42.10 18.00
N ILE A 11 11.52 -42.02 16.88
CA ILE A 11 12.26 -40.80 16.52
C ILE A 11 11.25 -39.79 16.00
N LEU A 12 10.90 -38.82 16.85
CA LEU A 12 10.17 -37.62 16.47
C LEU A 12 11.08 -36.79 15.54
N ALA A 13 10.79 -36.83 14.24
CA ALA A 13 11.34 -35.88 13.30
C ALA A 13 10.77 -34.49 13.65
N LEU A 14 11.57 -33.68 14.36
CA LEU A 14 11.35 -32.25 14.47
C LEU A 14 11.57 -31.68 13.07
N GLY A 15 10.48 -31.53 12.32
CA GLY A 15 10.47 -30.75 11.10
C GLY A 15 10.79 -29.31 11.49
N GLU A 16 12.02 -28.89 11.21
CA GLU A 16 12.39 -27.49 11.24
C GLU A 16 11.59 -26.80 10.14
N THR A 17 10.47 -26.17 10.53
CA THR A 17 9.79 -25.21 9.68
C THR A 17 10.73 -24.02 9.55
N SER A 18 11.53 -24.01 8.48
CA SER A 18 12.20 -22.80 8.03
C SER A 18 11.14 -21.72 7.85
N PHE A 19 11.01 -20.83 8.83
CA PHE A 19 10.34 -19.56 8.63
C PHE A 19 11.12 -18.86 7.53
N ALA A 20 10.58 -18.87 6.32
CA ALA A 20 11.05 -18.02 5.25
C ALA A 20 11.05 -16.61 5.82
N GLN A 21 12.24 -16.05 5.99
CA GLN A 21 12.46 -14.71 6.47
C GLN A 21 11.79 -13.80 5.44
N ASP A 22 10.60 -13.28 5.78
CA ASP A 22 9.82 -12.40 4.93
C ASP A 22 10.78 -11.34 4.36
N LYS A 23 10.97 -11.37 3.04
CA LYS A 23 11.46 -10.19 2.35
C LYS A 23 10.47 -9.11 2.75
N LEU A 24 10.89 -8.17 3.59
CA LEU A 24 10.19 -6.90 3.73
C LEU A 24 10.01 -6.39 2.30
N ASP A 25 8.77 -6.41 1.82
CA ASP A 25 8.44 -5.92 0.50
C ASP A 25 8.90 -4.46 0.46
N LYS A 26 10.01 -4.21 -0.21
CA LYS A 26 10.53 -2.86 -0.37
C LYS A 26 9.44 -2.05 -1.06
N VAL A 27 9.10 -0.89 -0.49
CA VAL A 27 8.13 0.03 -1.06
C VAL A 27 8.44 0.25 -2.54
N PRO A 28 7.46 0.15 -3.46
CA PRO A 28 7.72 0.27 -4.89
C PRO A 28 8.41 1.60 -5.20
N PRO A 29 9.62 1.61 -5.78
CA PRO A 29 10.33 2.86 -6.06
C PRO A 29 9.53 3.84 -6.94
N MET A 30 8.61 3.33 -7.77
CA MET A 30 7.77 4.14 -8.65
C MET A 30 6.83 5.11 -7.92
N VAL A 31 6.44 4.79 -6.67
CA VAL A 31 5.52 5.63 -5.89
C VAL A 31 6.25 6.57 -4.92
N LEU A 32 7.58 6.47 -4.83
CA LEU A 32 8.41 7.30 -3.97
C LEU A 32 8.93 8.54 -4.71
N GLY A 33 8.90 9.69 -4.05
CA GLY A 33 9.45 10.94 -4.55
C GLY A 33 8.41 12.05 -4.68
N ASN A 34 8.66 12.95 -5.63
CA ASN A 34 7.83 14.13 -5.84
C ASN A 34 7.06 14.03 -7.14
N PHE A 35 5.75 14.24 -7.07
CA PHE A 35 4.85 14.05 -8.20
C PHE A 35 3.91 15.25 -8.38
N THR A 36 3.31 15.30 -9.55
CA THR A 36 2.13 16.11 -9.86
C THR A 36 1.11 15.19 -10.50
N ASP A 37 -0.16 15.30 -10.10
CA ASP A 37 -1.23 14.55 -10.74
C ASP A 37 -1.82 15.29 -11.95
N ASP A 38 -2.75 14.66 -12.67
CA ASP A 38 -3.42 15.23 -13.83
C ASP A 38 -4.44 16.33 -13.49
N TYR A 39 -4.68 16.60 -12.21
CA TYR A 39 -5.44 17.75 -11.71
C TYR A 39 -4.52 18.90 -11.27
N GLY A 40 -3.19 18.75 -11.36
CA GLY A 40 -2.21 19.75 -10.96
C GLY A 40 -1.89 19.77 -9.47
N ILE A 41 -2.40 18.81 -8.69
CA ILE A 41 -2.07 18.65 -7.28
C ILE A 41 -0.65 18.11 -7.16
N LYS A 42 0.13 18.63 -6.20
CA LYS A 42 1.51 18.22 -5.98
C LYS A 42 1.64 17.30 -4.79
N TYR A 43 2.56 16.35 -4.86
CA TYR A 43 2.75 15.31 -3.87
C TYR A 43 4.23 15.16 -3.49
N ALA A 44 4.46 14.85 -2.22
CA ALA A 44 5.72 14.34 -1.70
C ALA A 44 5.43 13.02 -0.98
N ILE A 45 6.00 11.93 -1.46
CA ILE A 45 5.71 10.57 -0.98
C ILE A 45 7.00 9.87 -0.56
N SER A 46 7.07 9.47 0.70
CA SER A 46 8.10 8.59 1.26
C SER A 46 7.51 7.22 1.60
N ASP A 47 8.33 6.35 2.19
CA ASP A 47 7.92 5.06 2.73
C ASP A 47 6.92 5.17 3.91
N THR A 48 6.88 6.33 4.56
CA THR A 48 6.19 6.58 5.83
C THR A 48 5.16 7.70 5.75
N LEU A 49 5.21 8.54 4.71
CA LEU A 49 4.34 9.70 4.58
C LEU A 49 3.90 9.89 3.13
N TRP A 50 2.59 10.01 2.94
CA TRP A 50 2.01 10.54 1.71
C TRP A 50 1.48 11.94 1.97
N GLN A 51 2.09 12.95 1.35
CA GLN A 51 1.67 14.33 1.50
C GLN A 51 1.09 14.86 0.19
N GLN A 52 -0.15 15.35 0.24
CA GLN A 52 -0.72 16.21 -0.80
C GLN A 52 -0.46 17.66 -0.38
N LEU A 53 0.33 18.37 -1.20
CA LEU A 53 0.77 19.70 -0.88
C LEU A 53 -0.38 20.71 -1.03
N PRO A 54 -0.43 21.75 -0.17
CA PRO A 54 0.60 22.08 0.83
C PRO A 54 0.45 21.39 2.19
N ARG A 55 -0.73 20.88 2.58
CA ARG A 55 -1.01 20.57 4.00
C ARG A 55 -1.59 19.20 4.31
N THR A 56 -2.19 18.49 3.36
CA THR A 56 -2.86 17.22 3.66
C THR A 56 -1.83 16.09 3.76
N LYS A 57 -1.86 15.35 4.86
CA LYS A 57 -0.90 14.29 5.17
C LYS A 57 -1.60 13.00 5.55
N PHE A 58 -1.04 11.89 5.08
CA PHE A 58 -1.45 10.54 5.41
C PHE A 58 -0.21 9.80 5.93
N HIS A 59 -0.21 9.45 7.22
CA HIS A 59 0.86 8.73 7.89
C HIS A 59 0.73 7.25 7.59
N ILE A 60 1.65 6.69 6.81
CA ILE A 60 1.55 5.33 6.29
C ILE A 60 1.82 4.34 7.42
N ILE A 61 0.87 3.42 7.64
CA ILE A 61 0.94 2.39 8.69
C ILE A 61 1.51 1.09 8.11
N ARG A 62 1.05 0.71 6.92
CA ARG A 62 1.51 -0.51 6.23
C ARG A 62 1.37 -0.38 4.72
N TRP A 63 2.25 -1.10 4.02
CA TRP A 63 2.18 -1.36 2.60
C TRP A 63 1.74 -2.80 2.35
N ASN A 64 0.89 -3.01 1.35
CA ASN A 64 0.64 -4.31 0.76
C ASN A 64 1.03 -4.23 -0.72
N VAL A 65 2.29 -4.53 -1.00
CA VAL A 65 2.86 -4.37 -2.35
C VAL A 65 2.28 -5.39 -3.31
N ALA A 66 2.10 -6.63 -2.86
CA ALA A 66 1.50 -7.71 -3.65
C ALA A 66 0.08 -7.36 -4.14
N GLN A 67 -0.73 -6.70 -3.30
CA GLN A 67 -2.09 -6.26 -3.65
C GLN A 67 -2.15 -4.78 -4.07
N GLN A 68 -1.00 -4.12 -4.19
CA GLN A 68 -0.82 -2.76 -4.67
C GLN A 68 -1.65 -1.70 -3.93
N TYR A 69 -1.67 -1.73 -2.60
CA TYR A 69 -2.23 -0.66 -1.78
C TYR A 69 -1.38 -0.34 -0.56
N LEU A 70 -1.73 0.74 0.12
CA LEU A 70 -1.25 1.08 1.46
C LEU A 70 -2.41 1.50 2.34
N ILE A 71 -2.21 1.39 3.65
CA ILE A 71 -3.12 1.91 4.67
C ILE A 71 -2.40 3.01 5.44
N ALA A 72 -3.07 4.14 5.63
CA ALA A 72 -2.54 5.30 6.32
C ALA A 72 -3.53 5.88 7.32
N LYS A 73 -3.02 6.53 8.36
CA LYS A 73 -3.80 7.38 9.27
C LYS A 73 -3.75 8.83 8.79
N ASN A 74 -4.90 9.46 8.68
CA ASN A 74 -5.02 10.86 8.31
C ASN A 74 -4.49 11.74 9.44
N ASP A 75 -3.66 12.72 9.11
CA ASP A 75 -3.13 13.67 10.10
C ASP A 75 -4.25 14.45 10.80
N GLU A 76 -4.11 14.69 12.10
CA GLU A 76 -5.07 15.45 12.90
C GLU A 76 -5.21 16.91 12.44
N ALA A 77 -4.22 17.45 11.72
CA ALA A 77 -4.24 18.77 11.13
C ALA A 77 -4.87 18.82 9.72
N ASN A 78 -5.30 17.68 9.15
CA ASN A 78 -5.94 17.67 7.85
C ASN A 78 -7.24 18.51 7.86
N PRO A 79 -7.59 19.20 6.77
CA PRO A 79 -8.84 19.97 6.70
C PRO A 79 -10.10 19.11 6.83
N GLY A 80 -10.02 17.84 6.40
CA GLY A 80 -11.09 16.85 6.46
C GLY A 80 -10.58 15.49 6.93
N ASP A 81 -11.50 14.62 7.34
CA ASP A 81 -11.25 13.22 7.74
C ASP A 81 -10.10 13.03 8.74
N ARG A 82 -9.90 14.01 9.63
CA ARG A 82 -8.84 14.03 10.65
C ARG A 82 -8.91 12.78 11.54
N GLY A 83 -7.76 12.16 11.76
CA GLY A 83 -7.64 10.99 12.64
C GLY A 83 -8.30 9.72 12.11
N LEU A 84 -9.00 9.77 10.97
CA LEU A 84 -9.57 8.62 10.27
C LEU A 84 -8.50 7.89 9.46
N TYR A 85 -8.91 6.80 8.81
CA TYR A 85 -8.01 5.93 8.06
C TYR A 85 -8.34 5.93 6.58
N THR A 86 -7.28 5.92 5.78
CA THR A 86 -7.33 5.96 4.32
C THR A 86 -6.67 4.70 3.77
N ARG A 87 -7.30 4.13 2.75
CA ARG A 87 -6.69 3.13 1.87
C ARG A 87 -6.38 3.78 0.53
N ILE A 88 -5.14 3.64 0.09
CA ILE A 88 -4.67 4.16 -1.19
C ILE A 88 -4.26 2.98 -2.06
N ASP A 89 -5.05 2.68 -3.09
CA ASP A 89 -4.71 1.70 -4.12
C ASP A 89 -3.92 2.38 -5.24
N PHE A 90 -2.88 1.72 -5.74
CA PHE A 90 -2.05 2.24 -6.83
C PHE A 90 -1.89 1.23 -7.96
N MET A 91 -1.51 1.71 -9.15
CA MET A 91 -1.18 0.87 -10.29
C MET A 91 -0.19 1.54 -11.26
N HIS A 92 0.57 0.73 -12.00
CA HIS A 92 1.39 1.19 -13.11
C HIS A 92 0.53 1.43 -14.35
N PHE A 93 1.00 2.30 -15.24
CA PHE A 93 0.42 2.54 -16.55
C PHE A 93 1.46 2.32 -17.64
N ASP A 94 1.14 1.47 -18.61
CA ASP A 94 1.99 1.22 -19.77
C ASP A 94 1.69 2.24 -20.89
N GLY A 95 2.73 2.79 -21.50
CA GLY A 95 2.62 3.64 -22.70
C GLY A 95 1.90 4.98 -22.50
N MET A 96 1.78 5.46 -21.26
CA MET A 96 1.05 6.70 -20.93
C MET A 96 1.96 7.87 -20.52
N ASP A 97 3.17 7.97 -21.07
CA ASP A 97 4.09 9.06 -20.74
C ASP A 97 3.44 10.47 -20.85
N PRO A 98 3.68 11.39 -19.89
CA PRO A 98 4.55 11.26 -18.70
C PRO A 98 3.88 10.60 -17.47
N TRP A 99 2.63 10.16 -17.61
CA TRP A 99 1.77 9.63 -16.55
C TRP A 99 1.98 8.12 -16.35
N LYS A 100 3.04 7.76 -15.63
CA LYS A 100 3.51 6.37 -15.54
C LYS A 100 2.80 5.50 -14.51
N TRP A 101 2.02 6.09 -13.61
CA TRP A 101 1.28 5.36 -12.59
C TRP A 101 0.10 6.20 -12.11
N GLY A 102 -0.77 5.61 -11.30
CA GLY A 102 -1.88 6.35 -10.71
C GLY A 102 -2.33 5.77 -9.37
N TYR A 103 -3.14 6.54 -8.66
CA TYR A 103 -3.68 6.14 -7.37
C TYR A 103 -5.19 6.39 -7.26
N CYS A 104 -5.79 5.72 -6.29
CA CYS A 104 -7.19 5.87 -5.89
C CYS A 104 -7.28 5.87 -4.36
N LEU A 105 -7.99 6.84 -3.79
CA LEU A 105 -8.44 6.77 -2.39
C LEU A 105 -9.69 5.89 -2.33
N THR A 106 -9.51 4.59 -2.16
CA THR A 106 -10.63 3.62 -2.10
C THR A 106 -11.41 3.74 -0.78
N ALA A 107 -10.75 4.18 0.27
CA ALA A 107 -11.36 4.70 1.49
C ALA A 107 -10.60 5.97 1.92
N TYR A 108 -11.31 6.98 2.41
CA TYR A 108 -10.71 8.22 2.91
C TYR A 108 -11.13 8.58 4.35
N ASN A 109 -12.15 7.91 4.88
CA ASN A 109 -12.80 8.24 6.15
C ASN A 109 -13.17 7.01 7.00
N ALA A 110 -12.40 5.93 6.88
CA ALA A 110 -12.65 4.71 7.66
C ALA A 110 -12.37 4.95 9.15
N LYS A 111 -13.14 4.29 10.03
CA LYS A 111 -13.03 4.45 11.49
C LYS A 111 -11.83 3.74 12.09
N SER A 112 -11.32 2.73 11.40
CA SER A 112 -10.13 1.97 11.77
C SER A 112 -9.32 1.59 10.53
N ASP A 113 -8.07 1.20 10.74
CA ASP A 113 -7.20 0.69 9.69
C ASP A 113 -7.68 -0.65 9.12
N LYS A 114 -8.39 -1.46 9.93
CA LYS A 114 -9.07 -2.69 9.48
C LYS A 114 -10.27 -2.38 8.59
N ASP A 115 -11.07 -1.37 8.95
CA ASP A 115 -12.20 -0.94 8.12
C ASP A 115 -11.71 -0.37 6.78
N ALA A 116 -10.61 0.39 6.79
CA ALA A 116 -9.98 0.90 5.57
C ALA A 116 -9.50 -0.24 4.66
N GLU A 117 -8.94 -1.31 5.23
CA GLU A 117 -8.46 -2.45 4.47
C GLU A 117 -9.60 -3.32 3.91
N ALA A 118 -10.71 -3.44 4.64
CA ALA A 118 -11.86 -4.26 4.26
C ALA A 118 -12.68 -3.72 3.07
N VAL A 119 -12.44 -2.48 2.63
CA VAL A 119 -13.13 -1.92 1.46
C VAL A 119 -12.75 -2.65 0.17
N ALA A 120 -13.66 -2.61 -0.81
CA ALA A 120 -13.38 -3.16 -2.13
C ALA A 120 -12.16 -2.47 -2.76
N ALA A 121 -11.26 -3.28 -3.33
CA ALA A 121 -10.10 -2.77 -4.04
C ALA A 121 -10.52 -1.96 -5.29
N ALA A 122 -9.67 -1.03 -5.71
CA ALA A 122 -9.89 -0.30 -6.95
C ALA A 122 -9.86 -1.25 -8.16
N ASP A 123 -10.74 -1.02 -9.13
CA ASP A 123 -10.80 -1.80 -10.37
C ASP A 123 -9.71 -1.34 -11.34
N ARG A 124 -8.54 -1.98 -11.22
CA ARG A 124 -7.36 -1.72 -12.06
C ARG A 124 -7.54 -2.14 -13.51
N ALA A 125 -8.51 -2.99 -13.83
CA ALA A 125 -8.82 -3.37 -15.21
C ALA A 125 -9.56 -2.24 -15.96
N ASN A 126 -10.18 -1.31 -15.22
CA ASN A 126 -10.91 -0.19 -15.79
C ASN A 126 -10.42 1.16 -15.23
N PRO A 127 -9.16 1.57 -15.45
CA PRO A 127 -8.54 2.71 -14.75
C PRO A 127 -9.21 4.08 -14.99
N LYS A 128 -10.10 4.20 -15.99
CA LYS A 128 -10.91 5.41 -16.23
C LYS A 128 -12.16 5.53 -15.34
N LYS A 129 -12.56 4.44 -14.67
CA LYS A 129 -13.74 4.37 -13.79
C LYS A 129 -13.50 3.52 -12.52
N GLY A 130 -12.30 3.00 -12.35
CA GLY A 130 -11.99 1.98 -11.35
C GLY A 130 -11.84 2.50 -9.92
N CYS A 131 -11.82 3.82 -9.75
CA CYS A 131 -11.81 4.47 -8.44
C CYS A 131 -13.24 4.84 -8.03
N GLY A 132 -14.06 3.83 -7.70
CA GLY A 132 -15.45 4.06 -7.28
C GLY A 132 -16.35 4.73 -8.34
N GLY A 133 -16.07 4.49 -9.63
CA GLY A 133 -16.74 5.15 -10.76
C GLY A 133 -15.93 6.28 -11.40
N TYR A 134 -14.83 6.71 -10.77
CA TYR A 134 -13.94 7.78 -11.25
C TYR A 134 -12.62 7.24 -11.81
N PRO A 135 -11.89 8.01 -12.63
CA PRO A 135 -10.55 7.63 -13.04
C PRO A 135 -9.59 7.61 -11.84
N PHE A 136 -8.54 6.79 -11.96
CA PHE A 136 -7.37 6.96 -11.10
C PHE A 136 -6.73 8.33 -11.36
N SER A 137 -6.29 9.01 -10.30
CA SER A 137 -5.43 10.19 -10.43
C SER A 137 -4.11 9.76 -11.04
N ARG A 138 -3.77 10.34 -12.19
CA ARG A 138 -2.59 9.97 -12.97
C ARG A 138 -1.39 10.76 -12.51
N MET A 139 -0.30 10.09 -12.22
CA MET A 139 0.87 10.65 -11.55
C MET A 139 2.06 10.72 -12.51
N LYS A 140 2.70 11.88 -12.55
CA LYS A 140 4.00 12.07 -13.22
C LYS A 140 5.04 12.57 -12.21
N VAL A 141 6.29 12.16 -12.41
CA VAL A 141 7.41 12.65 -11.60
C VAL A 141 7.64 14.13 -11.91
N ASN A 142 7.89 14.93 -10.87
CA ASN A 142 8.30 16.32 -11.04
C ASN A 142 9.71 16.37 -11.66
N GLU A 143 9.97 17.31 -12.58
CA GLU A 143 11.24 17.37 -13.33
C GLU A 143 12.49 17.43 -12.44
N ASN A 144 12.36 17.95 -11.22
CA ASN A 144 13.43 18.05 -10.21
C ASN A 144 13.45 16.88 -9.20
N GLY A 145 12.54 15.90 -9.32
CA GLY A 145 12.34 14.80 -8.37
C GLY A 145 13.19 13.55 -8.63
N ARG A 146 14.00 13.55 -9.69
CA ARG A 146 15.01 12.50 -9.93
C ARG A 146 16.28 12.90 -9.19
N THR A 147 16.47 12.44 -7.95
CA THR A 147 17.83 12.33 -7.42
C THR A 147 18.63 11.47 -8.39
N LYS A 148 19.72 12.03 -8.91
CA LYS A 148 20.75 11.30 -9.67
C LYS A 148 21.28 10.13 -8.85
#